data_AF-A0A4Q4CPP9-F1
#
_entry.id   AF-A0A4Q4CPP9-F1
#
_cell.length_a   1.000
_cell.length_b   1.000
_cell.length_c   1.000
_cell.angle_alpha   90.00
_cell.angle_beta   90.00
_cell.angle_gamma   90.00
#
_symmetry.space_group_name_H-M   'P 1'
#
loop_
_entity.id
_entity.type
_entity.pdbx_description
1 polymer ?
#
loop_
_entity_poly.entity_id
_entity_poly.type
_entity_poly.pdbx_seq_one_letter_code
_entity_poly.pdbx_strand_id
1 'polypeptide(L)'
;MSGTRILVSASPGEVRVALLRGDRLDEAWVERPARPDGVGDLQRARVTALAPAMAGAFLALAGGESGFLPESEAGPVRQPIGKSVSEGQVLVVRVTRASQGGKGARVSARVPPEALAPL
;
A
#
# COMPACT_ATOMS: atom_id res chain seq x y z
N MET A 1 -28.00 -23.11 11.50
CA MET A 1 -26.81 -22.23 11.44
C MET A 1 -27.04 -21.25 10.31
N SER A 2 -27.10 -19.94 10.58
CA SER A 2 -27.21 -18.95 9.50
C SER A 2 -25.87 -18.88 8.78
N GLY A 3 -25.83 -19.27 7.52
CA GLY A 3 -24.60 -19.29 6.71
C GLY A 3 -24.07 -17.88 6.47
N THR A 4 -22.75 -17.74 6.46
CA THR A 4 -22.06 -16.51 6.02
C THR A 4 -21.97 -16.53 4.49
N ARG A 5 -22.32 -15.42 3.84
CA ARG A 5 -22.23 -15.25 2.39
C ARG A 5 -21.47 -13.96 2.07
N ILE A 6 -20.67 -13.99 1.01
CA ILE A 6 -20.08 -12.80 0.42
C ILE A 6 -20.74 -12.62 -0.94
N LEU A 7 -21.36 -11.44 -1.16
CA LEU A 7 -21.92 -11.07 -2.45
C LEU A 7 -21.02 -10.04 -3.11
N VAL A 8 -20.69 -10.25 -4.39
CA VAL A 8 -19.87 -9.33 -5.18
C VAL A 8 -20.67 -8.89 -6.39
N SER A 9 -20.78 -7.56 -6.58
CA SER A 9 -21.38 -6.96 -7.76
C SER A 9 -20.33 -6.08 -8.43
N ALA A 10 -19.96 -6.42 -9.67
CA ALA A 10 -18.95 -5.71 -10.43
C ALA A 10 -19.58 -5.02 -11.65
N SER A 11 -19.23 -3.75 -11.84
CA SER A 11 -19.55 -2.93 -13.00
C SER A 11 -18.29 -2.15 -13.42
N PRO A 12 -18.18 -1.69 -14.68
CA PRO A 12 -17.02 -0.89 -15.08
C PRO A 12 -16.82 0.32 -14.15
N GLY A 13 -15.67 0.39 -13.48
CA GLY A 13 -15.34 1.49 -12.58
C GLY A 13 -16.00 1.43 -11.19
N GLU A 14 -16.75 0.37 -10.85
CA GLU A 14 -17.27 0.15 -9.49
C GLU A 14 -17.44 -1.34 -9.14
N VAL A 15 -16.86 -1.77 -8.03
CA VAL A 15 -17.04 -3.09 -7.40
C VAL A 15 -17.67 -2.89 -6.03
N ARG A 16 -18.75 -3.62 -5.75
CA ARG A 16 -19.46 -3.62 -4.47
C ARG A 16 -19.34 -5.00 -3.84
N VAL A 17 -18.95 -5.06 -2.57
CA VAL A 17 -18.84 -6.30 -1.80
C VAL A 17 -19.73 -6.20 -0.58
N ALA A 18 -20.48 -7.25 -0.25
CA ALA A 18 -21.33 -7.32 0.92
C ALA A 18 -21.12 -8.63 1.68
N LEU A 19 -20.89 -8.54 2.99
CA LEU A 19 -20.84 -9.66 3.92
C LEU A 19 -22.22 -9.84 4.57
N LEU A 20 -22.85 -11.00 4.37
CA LEU A 20 -24.13 -11.33 4.97
C LEU A 20 -23.97 -12.48 5.96
N ARG A 21 -24.65 -12.40 7.11
CA ARG A 21 -24.89 -13.54 8.01
C ARG A 21 -26.37 -13.89 7.97
N GLY A 22 -26.71 -15.03 7.34
CA GLY A 22 -28.09 -15.28 6.91
C GLY A 22 -28.53 -14.23 5.90
N ASP A 23 -29.72 -13.67 6.04
CA ASP A 23 -30.24 -12.58 5.19
C ASP A 23 -29.95 -11.17 5.74
N ARG A 24 -29.16 -11.06 6.82
CA ARG A 24 -28.75 -9.78 7.39
C ARG A 24 -27.43 -9.32 6.79
N LEU A 25 -27.41 -8.11 6.23
CA LEU A 25 -26.16 -7.42 5.90
C LEU A 25 -25.39 -7.11 7.18
N ASP A 26 -24.13 -7.52 7.24
CA ASP A 26 -23.23 -7.25 8.36
C ASP A 26 -22.27 -6.11 7.99
N GLU A 27 -21.61 -6.20 6.83
CA GLU A 27 -20.66 -5.19 6.33
C GLU A 27 -20.76 -5.04 4.80
N ALA A 28 -20.39 -3.87 4.28
CA ALA A 28 -20.34 -3.60 2.84
C ALA A 28 -19.18 -2.65 2.45
N TRP A 29 -18.65 -2.86 1.26
CA TRP A 29 -17.58 -2.05 0.65
C TRP A 29 -17.98 -1.65 -0.77
N VAL A 30 -17.55 -0.46 -1.19
CA VAL A 30 -17.66 0.02 -2.56
C VAL A 30 -16.29 0.53 -3.01
N GLU A 31 -15.72 -0.12 -4.00
CA GLU A 31 -14.47 0.24 -4.64
C GLU A 31 -14.78 0.86 -6.01
N ARG A 32 -14.24 2.04 -6.32
CA ARG A 32 -14.42 2.70 -7.63
C ARG A 32 -13.09 2.76 -8.39
N PRO A 33 -12.71 1.71 -9.15
CA PRO A 33 -11.39 1.58 -9.78
C PRO A 33 -11.18 2.47 -11.02
N ALA A 34 -11.73 3.69 -11.09
CA ALA A 34 -11.37 4.65 -12.13
C ALA A 34 -9.92 5.14 -11.89
N ARG A 35 -8.94 4.28 -12.20
CA ARG A 35 -7.50 4.40 -11.90
C ARG A 35 -7.25 4.67 -10.41
N PRO A 36 -7.32 3.63 -9.55
CA PRO A 36 -6.89 3.80 -8.17
C PRO A 36 -5.46 4.32 -8.22
N ASP A 37 -5.23 5.42 -7.53
CA ASP A 37 -3.99 6.19 -7.51
C ASP A 37 -2.88 5.46 -6.72
N GLY A 38 -3.08 4.15 -6.51
CA GLY A 38 -2.27 3.23 -5.74
C GLY A 38 -2.37 3.43 -4.24
N VAL A 39 -3.06 4.47 -3.74
CA VAL A 39 -3.04 4.78 -2.30
C VAL A 39 -3.69 3.66 -1.49
N GLY A 40 -2.94 3.15 -0.51
CA GLY A 40 -3.33 2.01 0.31
C GLY A 40 -2.71 0.70 -0.15
N ASP A 41 -2.27 0.58 -1.40
CA ASP A 41 -1.70 -0.66 -1.92
C ASP A 41 -0.45 -1.08 -1.15
N LEU A 42 -0.35 -2.38 -0.89
CA LEU A 42 0.87 -3.02 -0.41
C LEU A 42 1.67 -3.56 -1.59
N GLN A 43 2.91 -3.10 -1.70
CA GLN A 43 3.78 -3.48 -2.79
C GLN A 43 5.12 -4.00 -2.28
N ARG A 44 5.69 -4.97 -3.01
CA ARG A 44 7.07 -5.40 -2.83
C ARG A 44 7.98 -4.47 -3.64
N ALA A 45 8.73 -3.62 -2.95
CA ALA A 45 9.54 -2.57 -3.56
C ALA A 45 11.04 -2.77 -3.27
N ARG A 46 11.90 -2.40 -4.21
CA ARG A 46 13.37 -2.49 -4.06
C ARG A 46 13.97 -1.11 -3.87
N VAL A 47 14.79 -0.92 -2.84
CA VAL A 47 15.57 0.32 -2.64
C VAL A 47 16.56 0.48 -3.79
N THR A 48 16.46 1.57 -4.54
CA THR A 48 17.32 1.86 -5.70
C THR A 48 18.42 2.86 -5.38
N ALA A 49 18.18 3.78 -4.45
CA ALA A 49 19.18 4.74 -4.00
C ALA A 49 18.85 5.28 -2.61
N LEU A 50 19.87 5.49 -1.78
CA LEU A 50 19.73 6.28 -0.56
C LEU A 50 19.78 7.77 -0.88
N ALA A 51 18.92 8.58 -0.24
CA ALA A 51 18.89 10.03 -0.40
C ALA A 51 18.93 10.75 0.97
N PRO A 52 20.07 10.72 1.71
CA PRO A 52 20.17 11.35 3.03
C PRO A 52 19.87 12.85 3.02
N ALA A 53 20.25 13.56 1.94
CA ALA A 53 19.95 14.98 1.78
C ALA A 53 18.44 15.28 1.71
N MET A 54 17.63 14.29 1.34
CA MET A 54 16.16 14.38 1.29
C MET A 54 15.50 13.70 2.50
N ALA A 55 16.29 13.19 3.46
CA ALA A 55 15.82 12.38 4.58
C ALA A 55 14.95 11.19 4.14
N GLY A 56 15.42 10.41 3.16
CA GLY A 56 14.71 9.23 2.67
C GLY A 56 15.48 8.40 1.66
N ALA A 57 14.79 7.47 1.00
CA ALA A 57 15.32 6.60 -0.04
C ALA A 57 14.35 6.53 -1.23
N PHE A 58 14.90 6.26 -2.41
CA PHE A 58 14.12 5.94 -3.60
C PHE A 58 13.94 4.43 -3.75
N LEU A 59 12.76 4.03 -4.21
CA LEU A 59 12.38 2.64 -4.41
C LEU A 59 11.80 2.43 -5.81
N ALA A 60 12.10 1.29 -6.42
CA ALA A 60 11.35 0.79 -7.56
C ALA A 60 10.07 0.10 -7.09
N LEU A 61 8.92 0.60 -7.52
CA LEU A 61 7.59 0.05 -7.25
C LEU A 61 7.15 -0.91 -8.37
N ALA A 62 6.05 -1.63 -8.13
CA ALA A 62 5.43 -2.43 -9.18
C ALA A 62 4.92 -1.49 -10.29
N GLY A 63 4.94 -1.93 -11.54
CA GLY A 63 4.50 -1.11 -12.68
C GLY A 63 5.54 -0.11 -13.21
N GLY A 64 6.76 -0.10 -12.64
CA GLY A 64 7.87 0.74 -13.14
C GLY A 64 7.88 2.17 -12.61
N GLU A 65 6.97 2.51 -11.69
CA GLU A 65 6.96 3.79 -11.00
C GLU A 65 8.06 3.88 -9.94
N SER A 66 8.51 5.11 -9.65
CA SER A 66 9.42 5.40 -8.54
C SER A 66 8.63 5.77 -7.28
N GLY A 67 9.08 5.27 -6.14
CA GLY A 67 8.56 5.59 -4.82
C GLY A 67 9.60 6.31 -3.96
N PHE A 68 9.13 7.16 -3.05
CA PHE A 68 9.97 7.80 -2.03
C PHE A 68 9.57 7.32 -0.64
N LEU A 69 10.52 6.75 0.10
CA LEU A 69 10.38 6.31 1.49
C LEU A 69 11.07 7.32 2.42
N PRO A 70 10.32 8.11 3.19
CA PRO A 70 10.88 9.01 4.20
C PRO A 70 11.52 8.23 5.36
N GLU A 71 12.54 8.80 6.01
CA GLU A 71 13.15 8.25 7.23
C GLU A 71 12.14 7.97 8.35
N SER A 72 11.14 8.84 8.49
CA SER A 72 10.07 8.68 9.48
C SER A 72 9.19 7.46 9.23
N GLU A 73 9.20 6.93 8.00
CA GLU A 73 8.35 5.82 7.57
C GLU A 73 9.16 4.54 7.29
N ALA A 74 10.49 4.59 7.39
CA ALA A 74 11.38 3.47 7.09
C ALA A 74 11.43 2.41 8.20
N GLY A 75 10.89 2.71 9.39
CA GLY A 75 10.88 1.79 10.52
C GLY A 75 10.18 2.39 11.75
N PRO A 76 10.12 1.65 12.87
CA PRO A 76 9.42 2.08 14.08
C PRO A 76 10.06 3.31 14.74
N VAL A 77 11.39 3.42 14.66
CA VAL A 77 12.17 4.53 15.20
C VAL A 77 12.71 5.37 14.04
N ARG A 78 12.53 6.70 14.12
CA ARG A 78 13.10 7.62 13.15
C ARG A 78 14.61 7.70 13.35
N GLN A 79 15.37 7.43 12.30
CA GLN A 79 16.83 7.48 12.28
C GLN A 79 17.33 7.77 10.85
N PRO A 80 18.61 8.13 10.66
CA PRO A 80 19.17 8.37 9.33
C PRO A 80 18.91 7.19 8.39
N ILE A 81 18.52 7.47 7.13
CA ILE A 81 17.99 6.44 6.23
C ILE A 81 18.94 5.25 6.02
N GLY A 82 20.25 5.51 5.94
CA GLY A 82 21.26 4.45 5.77
C GLY A 82 21.43 3.52 6.98
N LYS A 83 20.84 3.86 8.14
CA LYS A 83 20.72 2.94 9.28
C LYS A 83 19.43 2.10 9.22
N SER A 84 18.42 2.56 8.49
CA SER A 84 17.12 1.89 8.37
C SER A 84 17.06 0.93 7.20
N VAL A 85 17.66 1.29 6.07
CA VAL A 85 17.61 0.50 4.83
C VAL A 85 18.94 0.54 4.08
N SER A 86 19.16 -0.43 3.18
CA SER A 86 20.32 -0.52 2.29
C SER A 86 19.90 -0.55 0.82
N GLU A 87 20.77 -0.08 -0.09
CA GLU A 87 20.51 -0.20 -1.53
C GLU A 87 20.39 -1.68 -1.95
N GLY A 88 19.47 -1.97 -2.86
CA GLY A 88 19.13 -3.34 -3.27
C GLY A 88 18.20 -4.08 -2.31
N GLN A 89 17.99 -3.58 -1.08
CA GLN A 89 17.07 -4.20 -0.12
C GLN A 89 15.63 -4.20 -0.66
N VAL A 90 14.94 -5.32 -0.49
CA VAL A 90 13.53 -5.47 -0.86
C VAL A 90 12.68 -5.37 0.40
N LEU A 91 11.64 -4.54 0.35
CA LEU A 91 10.73 -4.25 1.46
C LEU A 91 9.29 -4.38 1.00
N VAL A 92 8.39 -4.70 1.94
CA VAL A 92 6.96 -4.45 1.73
C VAL A 92 6.67 -3.02 2.16
N VAL A 93 6.02 -2.27 1.28
CA VAL A 93 5.67 -0.87 1.55
C VAL A 93 4.21 -0.62 1.21
N ARG A 94 3.59 0.31 1.95
CA ARG A 94 2.27 0.85 1.64
C ARG A 94 2.40 2.15 0.89
N VAL A 95 1.67 2.32 -0.21
CA VAL A 95 1.54 3.63 -0.87
C VAL A 95 0.68 4.54 0.02
N THR A 96 1.23 5.68 0.42
CA THR A 96 0.56 6.67 1.27
C THR A 96 0.13 7.92 0.50
N ARG A 97 0.77 8.20 -0.64
CA ARG A 97 0.33 9.20 -1.60
C ARG A 97 0.64 8.75 -3.02
N ALA A 98 -0.29 9.01 -3.92
CA ALA A 98 -0.16 8.75 -5.34
C ALA A 98 1.02 9.50 -6.00
N SER A 99 1.44 8.99 -7.15
CA SER A 99 2.28 9.74 -8.09
C SER A 99 1.48 10.93 -8.67
N GLN A 100 2.08 12.11 -8.73
CA GLN A 100 1.41 13.30 -9.26
C GLN A 100 2.40 14.26 -9.92
N GLY A 101 2.08 14.74 -11.12
CA GLY A 101 2.86 15.79 -11.80
C GLY A 101 4.34 15.43 -12.02
N GLY A 102 4.64 14.18 -12.36
CA GLY A 102 5.99 13.68 -12.56
C GLY A 102 6.76 13.32 -11.27
N LYS A 103 6.17 13.53 -10.09
CA LYS A 103 6.72 13.07 -8.81
C LYS A 103 6.28 11.64 -8.54
N GLY A 104 7.22 10.80 -8.12
CA GLY A 104 6.94 9.43 -7.67
C GLY A 104 6.01 9.38 -6.45
N ALA A 105 5.42 8.21 -6.21
CA ALA A 105 4.54 7.98 -5.08
C ALA A 105 5.28 8.11 -3.74
N ARG A 106 4.57 8.42 -2.65
CA ARG A 106 5.14 8.31 -1.29
C ARG A 106 4.75 6.97 -0.70
N VAL A 107 5.70 6.33 -0.02
CA VAL A 107 5.48 5.01 0.57
C VAL A 107 5.90 4.96 2.03
N SER A 108 5.38 3.96 2.75
CA SER A 108 5.74 3.67 4.13
C SER A 108 6.08 2.20 4.31
N ALA A 109 7.17 1.90 5.01
CA ALA A 109 7.52 0.55 5.43
C ALA A 109 6.89 0.19 6.79
N ARG A 110 6.14 1.11 7.42
CA ARG A 110 5.35 0.86 8.64
C ARG A 110 4.07 0.12 8.28
N VAL A 111 4.22 -1.10 7.82
CA VAL A 111 3.10 -1.99 7.51
C VAL A 111 2.82 -2.85 8.74
N PRO A 112 1.62 -2.77 9.34
CA PRO A 112 1.28 -3.63 10.47
C PRO A 112 1.29 -5.11 10.07
N PRO A 113 1.69 -6.05 10.96
CA PRO A 113 1.72 -7.48 10.67
C PRO A 113 0.37 -8.03 10.19
N GLU A 114 -0.75 -7.55 10.75
CA GLU A 114 -2.09 -7.97 10.36
C GLU A 114 -2.43 -7.63 8.91
N ALA A 115 -1.80 -6.62 8.33
CA ALA A 115 -2.00 -6.28 6.91
C ALA A 115 -1.24 -7.22 5.95
N LEU A 116 -0.39 -8.10 6.49
CA LEU A 116 0.34 -9.13 5.73
C LEU A 116 -0.25 -10.53 5.92
N ALA A 117 -1.26 -10.69 6.77
CA ALA A 117 -1.93 -11.96 6.97
C ALA A 117 -2.74 -12.34 5.72
N PRO A 118 -2.71 -13.61 5.28
CA PRO A 118 -3.62 -14.08 4.24
C PRO A 118 -5.07 -13.97 4.74
N LEU A 119 -5.95 -13.48 3.86
CA LEU A 119 -7.40 -13.39 4.08
C LEU A 119 -8.04 -14.76 4.29
#